data_AF-A0A520S6S7-F1
#
_entry.id   AF-A0A520S6S7-F1
#
_cell.length_a   1.000
_cell.length_b   1.000
_cell.length_c   1.000
_cell.angle_alpha   90.00
_cell.angle_beta   90.00
_cell.angle_gamma   90.00
#
_symmetry.space_group_name_H-M   'P 1'
#
loop_
_entity.id
_entity.type
_entity.pdbx_description
1 polymer ?
#
loop_
_entity_poly.entity_id
_entity_poly.type
_entity_poly.pdbx_seq_one_letter_code
_entity_poly.pdbx_strand_id
1 'polypeptide(L)'
;MSVKIIELNDRAVHVGDETGVILQSPGFALADGSSIVLGEAAERQARLQPTNSYNKFWHELSLDPISHGNNFRHFADIAYAHLMHLAEEAEIGGDVIFAVPGNFTRQQLAILLGLVNHTPFKAGGVVNSSVAAAALAAPPSDIIYIDLQLHQAVVTRLNTQGDHLQAGTTIQVPGVGSQNFMDLMMQMATGMFIQQCRFNPQHNADSEQQLYNELPGWLAEAEDGNLILELRAGETLHTAKMPRESLINSLGGHFNKINEQLAPMLTERDTQILISPAMAALPGFSASLPQQSQLIVLDQHAVSRSALEHQELIIAGDEGIKLVESLPVAKSKPANSSQTPQTVSPTHVLFKHRAVPIKDLQIANQAEVNGHAGSANTMLLSIAGLPEDLGRIYQSGGEVRFQSLADVSRVNGKSVTGETSLSIGDQIEFGSSAEAMTLIKVSDG
;
A
#
# COMPACT_ATOMS: atom_id res chain seq x y z
N MET A 1 -25.85 7.90 -2.20
CA MET A 1 -24.43 8.26 -2.38
C MET A 1 -23.65 7.27 -1.55
N SER A 2 -22.61 6.64 -2.12
CA SER A 2 -21.72 5.75 -1.37
C SER A 2 -20.89 6.59 -0.39
N VAL A 3 -20.68 6.08 0.82
CA VAL A 3 -19.81 6.70 1.82
C VAL A 3 -18.37 6.53 1.35
N LYS A 4 -17.57 7.61 1.39
CA LYS A 4 -16.14 7.54 1.10
C LYS A 4 -15.34 7.46 2.41
N ILE A 5 -14.24 6.74 2.38
CA ILE A 5 -13.28 6.66 3.48
C ILE A 5 -12.05 7.47 3.11
N ILE A 6 -11.61 8.36 3.99
CA ILE A 6 -10.29 8.99 3.93
C ILE A 6 -9.42 8.39 5.03
N GLU A 7 -8.44 7.60 4.64
CA GLU A 7 -7.42 7.08 5.54
C GLU A 7 -6.24 8.04 5.59
N LEU A 8 -6.03 8.67 6.73
CA LEU A 8 -4.91 9.57 6.94
C LEU A 8 -3.67 8.78 7.36
N ASN A 9 -2.64 8.83 6.52
CA ASN A 9 -1.28 8.49 6.87
C ASN A 9 -0.39 9.50 6.12
N ASP A 10 0.57 10.13 6.81
CA ASP A 10 1.41 11.17 6.21
C ASP A 10 2.31 10.63 5.08
N ARG A 11 2.55 9.31 5.03
CA ARG A 11 3.19 8.64 3.89
C ARG A 11 2.31 8.71 2.65
N ALA A 12 1.03 8.41 2.81
CA ALA A 12 0.03 8.43 1.75
C ALA A 12 -1.37 8.49 2.35
N VAL A 13 -2.14 9.49 1.93
CA VAL A 13 -3.57 9.58 2.22
C VAL A 13 -4.32 8.79 1.17
N HIS A 14 -5.14 7.83 1.59
CA HIS A 14 -5.97 7.04 0.70
C HIS A 14 -7.42 7.49 0.76
N VAL A 15 -8.05 7.59 -0.41
CA VAL A 15 -9.50 7.76 -0.54
C VAL A 15 -10.05 6.48 -1.15
N GLY A 16 -11.05 5.89 -0.51
CA GLY A 16 -11.69 4.68 -0.99
C GLY A 16 -13.20 4.68 -0.80
N ASP A 17 -13.86 3.73 -1.44
CA ASP A 17 -15.27 3.40 -1.25
C ASP A 17 -15.48 1.88 -1.38
N GLU A 18 -16.75 1.46 -1.54
CA GLU A 18 -17.16 0.06 -1.73
C GLU A 18 -16.50 -0.64 -2.94
N THR A 19 -15.96 0.12 -3.89
CA THR A 19 -15.25 -0.41 -5.06
C THR A 19 -13.75 -0.62 -4.83
N GLY A 20 -13.20 -0.05 -3.75
CA GLY A 20 -11.78 -0.13 -3.40
C GLY A 20 -11.14 1.24 -3.21
N VAL A 21 -9.82 1.34 -3.39
CA VAL A 21 -9.10 2.62 -3.37
C VAL A 21 -9.32 3.36 -4.67
N ILE A 22 -9.78 4.60 -4.55
CA ILE A 22 -10.04 5.53 -5.66
C ILE A 22 -8.79 6.37 -5.93
N LEU A 23 -8.16 6.84 -4.86
CA LEU A 23 -7.03 7.76 -4.94
C LEU A 23 -6.04 7.46 -3.82
N GLN A 24 -4.76 7.60 -4.12
CA GLN A 24 -3.68 7.64 -3.16
C GLN A 24 -2.86 8.90 -3.42
N SER A 25 -2.65 9.72 -2.39
CA SER A 25 -1.84 10.95 -2.50
C SER A 25 -0.84 11.06 -1.36
N PRO A 26 0.48 11.11 -1.64
CA PRO A 26 1.49 11.23 -0.60
C PRO A 26 1.43 12.60 0.09
N GLY A 27 1.88 12.66 1.33
CA GLY A 27 1.87 13.88 2.15
C GLY A 27 2.92 14.92 1.74
N PHE A 28 3.01 15.26 0.44
CA PHE A 28 3.95 16.23 -0.10
C PHE A 28 3.23 17.44 -0.70
N ALA A 29 3.85 18.60 -0.53
CA ALA A 29 3.42 19.88 -1.06
C ALA A 29 4.63 20.67 -1.55
N LEU A 30 4.50 21.37 -2.67
CA LEU A 30 5.52 22.24 -3.22
C LEU A 30 4.91 23.61 -3.50
N ALA A 31 5.49 24.65 -2.92
CA ALA A 31 5.14 26.04 -3.23
C ALA A 31 5.81 26.46 -4.55
N ASP A 32 5.01 26.58 -5.62
CA ASP A 32 5.48 27.01 -6.94
C ASP A 32 4.88 28.38 -7.26
N GLY A 33 5.65 29.45 -7.02
CA GLY A 33 5.21 30.82 -7.28
C GLY A 33 3.99 31.19 -6.43
N SER A 34 2.81 31.31 -7.04
CA SER A 34 1.53 31.54 -6.35
C SER A 34 0.64 30.30 -6.27
N SER A 35 1.06 29.20 -6.88
CA SER A 35 0.37 27.91 -6.89
C SER A 35 0.99 26.94 -5.89
N ILE A 36 0.23 25.89 -5.57
CA ILE A 36 0.69 24.75 -4.80
C ILE A 36 0.55 23.50 -5.66
N VAL A 37 1.63 22.74 -5.74
CA VAL A 37 1.60 21.37 -6.27
C VAL A 37 1.50 20.44 -5.06
N LEU A 38 0.66 19.40 -5.16
CA LEU A 38 0.37 18.47 -4.07
C LEU A 38 0.62 17.03 -4.52
N GLY A 39 0.73 16.12 -3.55
CA GLY A 39 0.80 14.69 -3.81
C GLY A 39 2.07 14.28 -4.55
N GLU A 40 1.92 13.30 -5.44
CA GLU A 40 3.05 12.66 -6.14
C GLU A 40 3.82 13.65 -7.03
N ALA A 41 3.11 14.61 -7.63
CA ALA A 41 3.74 15.66 -8.44
C ALA A 41 4.67 16.56 -7.62
N ALA A 42 4.33 16.80 -6.34
CA ALA A 42 5.18 17.54 -5.42
C ALA A 42 6.36 16.67 -4.92
N GLU A 43 6.11 15.40 -4.59
CA GLU A 43 7.14 14.45 -4.17
C GLU A 43 8.25 14.30 -5.23
N ARG A 44 7.87 14.18 -6.51
CA ARG A 44 8.80 14.07 -7.66
C ARG A 44 9.66 15.32 -7.90
N GLN A 45 9.43 16.40 -7.17
CA GLN A 45 10.18 17.66 -7.28
C GLN A 45 10.77 18.13 -5.94
N ALA A 46 10.54 17.38 -4.85
CA ALA A 46 10.88 17.80 -3.50
C ALA A 46 12.37 18.07 -3.30
N ARG A 47 13.25 17.30 -3.96
CA ARG A 47 14.72 17.47 -3.90
C ARG A 47 15.24 18.49 -4.90
N LEU A 48 14.50 18.78 -5.96
CA LEU A 48 14.81 19.90 -6.87
C LEU A 48 14.60 21.25 -6.19
N GLN A 49 13.59 21.33 -5.32
CA GLN A 49 13.17 22.57 -4.67
C GLN A 49 12.98 22.40 -3.15
N PRO A 50 14.04 22.02 -2.41
CA PRO A 50 13.92 21.62 -1.00
C PRO A 50 13.44 22.77 -0.10
N THR A 51 13.77 24.03 -0.42
CA THR A 51 13.32 25.20 0.36
C THR A 51 11.85 25.54 0.16
N ASN A 52 11.22 25.02 -0.89
CA ASN A 52 9.82 25.25 -1.21
C ASN A 52 8.96 24.00 -0.98
N SER A 53 9.57 22.89 -0.54
CA SER A 53 8.91 21.60 -0.33
C SER A 53 8.51 21.42 1.13
N TYR A 54 7.31 20.92 1.35
CA TYR A 54 6.72 20.65 2.66
C TYR A 54 6.14 19.25 2.69
N ASN A 55 6.49 18.47 3.71
CA ASN A 55 5.99 17.11 3.87
C ASN A 55 5.53 16.77 5.30
N LYS A 56 5.77 17.66 6.25
CA LYS A 56 5.44 17.48 7.67
C LYS A 56 4.02 17.89 8.04
N PHE A 57 3.24 18.42 7.12
CA PHE A 57 1.99 19.11 7.45
C PHE A 57 0.89 18.19 8.04
N TRP A 58 0.92 16.90 7.75
CA TRP A 58 0.07 15.91 8.43
C TRP A 58 0.66 15.46 9.77
N HIS A 59 1.97 15.26 9.83
CA HIS A 59 2.68 14.83 11.05
C HIS A 59 2.63 15.89 12.17
N GLU A 60 2.87 17.15 11.80
CA GLU A 60 2.97 18.32 12.67
C GLU A 60 1.73 19.23 12.51
N LEU A 61 0.57 18.66 12.14
CA LEU A 61 -0.66 19.41 11.86
C LEU A 61 -0.97 20.43 12.97
N SER A 62 -0.83 21.72 12.65
CA SER A 62 -0.90 22.81 13.62
C SER A 62 -1.36 24.12 12.98
N LEU A 63 -1.81 25.04 13.83
CA LEU A 63 -2.09 26.44 13.50
C LEU A 63 -0.94 27.36 13.90
N ASP A 64 0.23 26.80 14.21
CA ASP A 64 1.42 27.58 14.57
C ASP A 64 2.09 28.10 13.29
N PRO A 65 2.66 29.32 13.31
CA PRO A 65 3.32 29.89 12.15
C PRO A 65 4.52 29.04 11.68
N ILE A 66 4.63 28.82 10.37
CA ILE A 66 5.80 28.16 9.77
C ILE A 66 6.95 29.18 9.68
N SER A 67 8.11 28.86 10.27
CA SER A 67 9.29 29.74 10.32
C SER A 67 9.86 30.14 8.96
N HIS A 68 9.56 29.38 7.90
CA HIS A 68 10.12 29.50 6.54
C HIS A 68 9.04 29.35 5.44
N GLY A 69 7.90 30.04 5.58
CA GLY A 69 6.81 30.02 4.59
C GLY A 69 6.78 31.30 3.74
N ASN A 70 7.14 31.22 2.45
CA ASN A 70 6.91 32.34 1.53
C ASN A 70 5.41 32.53 1.23
N ASN A 71 4.62 31.43 1.26
CA ASN A 71 3.19 31.44 0.88
C ASN A 71 2.22 30.90 1.93
N PHE A 72 2.65 30.01 2.82
CA PHE A 72 1.77 29.36 3.81
C PHE A 72 2.09 29.85 5.21
N ARG A 73 1.05 30.14 5.98
CA ARG A 73 1.19 30.61 7.36
C ARG A 73 1.31 29.43 8.30
N HIS A 74 0.53 28.37 8.09
CA HIS A 74 0.46 27.21 8.99
C HIS A 74 0.44 25.90 8.22
N PHE A 75 0.80 24.79 8.89
CA PHE A 75 0.65 23.46 8.29
C PHE A 75 -0.81 23.09 8.02
N ALA A 76 -1.75 23.63 8.81
CA ALA A 76 -3.18 23.50 8.54
C ALA A 76 -3.61 24.05 7.16
N ASP A 77 -2.95 25.12 6.66
CA ASP A 77 -3.28 25.70 5.36
C ASP A 77 -2.92 24.70 4.23
N ILE A 78 -1.79 24.01 4.36
CA ILE A 78 -1.32 23.00 3.41
C ILE A 78 -2.19 21.75 3.50
N ALA A 79 -2.52 21.29 4.71
CA ALA A 79 -3.43 20.17 4.93
C ALA A 79 -4.81 20.44 4.32
N TYR A 80 -5.35 21.66 4.46
CA TYR A 80 -6.59 22.07 3.82
C TYR A 80 -6.50 22.03 2.29
N ALA A 81 -5.44 22.59 1.71
CA ALA A 81 -5.22 22.50 0.26
C ALA A 81 -5.15 21.05 -0.22
N HIS A 82 -4.52 20.17 0.56
CA HIS A 82 -4.47 18.74 0.27
C HIS A 82 -5.87 18.09 0.34
N LEU A 83 -6.70 18.41 1.34
CA LEU A 83 -8.08 17.90 1.42
C LEU A 83 -8.93 18.37 0.22
N MET A 84 -8.74 19.60 -0.25
CA MET A 84 -9.43 20.12 -1.44
C MET A 84 -8.97 19.39 -2.70
N HIS A 85 -7.67 19.12 -2.84
CA HIS A 85 -7.13 18.31 -3.94
C HIS A 85 -7.71 16.89 -3.94
N LEU A 86 -7.76 16.23 -2.78
CA LEU A 86 -8.39 14.91 -2.64
C LEU A 86 -9.88 14.95 -3.01
N ALA A 87 -10.59 16.03 -2.64
CA ALA A 87 -12.00 16.19 -2.97
C ALA A 87 -12.24 16.28 -4.47
N GLU A 88 -11.39 17.02 -5.17
CA GLU A 88 -11.46 17.22 -6.61
C GLU A 88 -11.12 15.94 -7.36
N GLU A 89 -9.95 15.35 -7.08
CA GLU A 89 -9.46 14.16 -7.80
C GLU A 89 -10.29 12.90 -7.55
N ALA A 90 -10.83 12.73 -6.33
CA ALA A 90 -11.66 11.58 -5.97
C ALA A 90 -13.17 11.88 -6.01
N GLU A 91 -13.58 13.03 -6.56
CA GLU A 91 -14.98 13.46 -6.68
C GLU A 91 -15.79 13.30 -5.38
N ILE A 92 -15.26 13.84 -4.28
CA ILE A 92 -15.86 13.72 -2.94
C ILE A 92 -16.91 14.82 -2.76
N GLY A 93 -18.19 14.44 -2.68
CA GLY A 93 -19.32 15.39 -2.55
C GLY A 93 -20.34 15.08 -1.45
N GLY A 94 -19.99 14.23 -0.47
CA GLY A 94 -20.92 13.74 0.55
C GLY A 94 -20.28 13.54 1.92
N ASP A 95 -20.87 12.65 2.72
CA ASP A 95 -20.31 12.28 4.03
C ASP A 95 -19.12 11.34 3.87
N VAL A 96 -18.09 11.60 4.67
CA VAL A 96 -16.82 10.88 4.68
C VAL A 96 -16.54 10.34 6.08
N ILE A 97 -16.08 9.09 6.15
CA ILE A 97 -15.48 8.56 7.37
C ILE A 97 -13.97 8.77 7.30
N PHE A 98 -13.39 9.38 8.33
CA PHE A 98 -11.96 9.50 8.48
C PHE A 98 -11.40 8.33 9.29
N ALA A 99 -10.48 7.56 8.72
CA ALA A 99 -9.62 6.67 9.48
C ALA A 99 -8.34 7.42 9.86
N VAL A 100 -8.15 7.68 11.15
CA VAL A 100 -7.01 8.47 11.66
C VAL A 100 -6.06 7.61 12.48
N PRO A 101 -4.74 7.83 12.39
CA PRO A 101 -3.76 7.09 13.18
C PRO A 101 -3.99 7.26 14.68
N GLY A 102 -3.73 6.23 15.47
CA GLY A 102 -3.84 6.29 16.93
C GLY A 102 -2.95 7.33 17.61
N ASN A 103 -1.99 7.88 16.87
CA ASN A 103 -1.06 8.90 17.34
C ASN A 103 -1.49 10.35 17.00
N PHE A 104 -2.67 10.55 16.38
CA PHE A 104 -3.28 11.87 16.22
C PHE A 104 -3.74 12.42 17.58
N THR A 105 -3.28 13.62 17.92
CA THR A 105 -3.70 14.27 19.17
C THR A 105 -5.13 14.81 19.06
N ARG A 106 -5.78 15.05 20.20
CA ARG A 106 -7.09 15.74 20.23
C ARG A 106 -7.06 17.11 19.54
N GLN A 107 -5.94 17.84 19.65
CA GLN A 107 -5.76 19.12 18.99
C GLN A 107 -5.69 18.95 17.47
N GLN A 108 -4.90 17.99 16.97
CA GLN A 108 -4.82 17.68 15.55
C GLN A 108 -6.16 17.24 14.98
N LEU A 109 -6.90 16.40 15.71
CA LEU A 109 -8.25 15.98 15.31
C LEU A 109 -9.22 17.18 15.26
N ALA A 110 -9.16 18.09 16.24
CA ALA A 110 -9.98 19.29 16.23
C ALA A 110 -9.65 20.21 15.04
N ILE A 111 -8.36 20.37 14.71
CA ILE A 111 -7.93 21.11 13.53
C ILE A 111 -8.47 20.43 12.26
N LEU A 112 -8.26 19.13 12.09
CA LEU A 112 -8.76 18.36 10.95
C LEU A 112 -10.26 18.57 10.74
N LEU A 113 -11.08 18.34 11.78
CA LEU A 113 -12.53 18.52 11.69
C LEU A 113 -12.92 19.97 11.42
N GLY A 114 -12.15 20.93 11.95
CA GLY A 114 -12.31 22.35 11.64
C GLY A 114 -12.04 22.67 10.17
N LEU A 115 -11.00 22.09 9.57
CA LEU A 115 -10.68 22.23 8.14
C LEU A 115 -11.77 21.63 7.25
N VAL A 116 -12.29 20.46 7.61
CA VAL A 116 -13.36 19.77 6.86
C VAL A 116 -14.64 20.59 6.78
N ASN A 117 -14.94 21.47 7.74
CA ASN A 117 -16.09 22.37 7.65
C ASN A 117 -16.01 23.35 6.47
N HIS A 118 -14.84 23.49 5.84
CA HIS A 118 -14.59 24.37 4.70
C HIS A 118 -14.30 23.60 3.41
N THR A 119 -14.53 22.28 3.37
CA THR A 119 -14.38 21.44 2.16
C THR A 119 -15.76 21.17 1.53
N PRO A 120 -15.85 20.65 0.29
CA PRO A 120 -17.14 20.32 -0.34
C PRO A 120 -17.82 19.06 0.23
N PHE A 121 -17.16 18.38 1.18
CA PHE A 121 -17.64 17.15 1.81
C PHE A 121 -17.75 17.37 3.33
N LYS A 122 -18.35 16.41 4.04
CA LYS A 122 -18.52 16.49 5.50
C LYS A 122 -17.89 15.29 6.18
N ALA A 123 -17.37 15.49 7.39
CA ALA A 123 -17.00 14.38 8.24
C ALA A 123 -18.28 13.75 8.81
N GLY A 124 -18.63 12.55 8.34
CA GLY A 124 -19.73 11.75 8.87
C GLY A 124 -19.31 10.97 10.12
N GLY A 125 -18.05 10.56 10.22
CA GLY A 125 -17.52 9.82 11.36
C GLY A 125 -16.00 9.77 11.37
N VAL A 126 -15.43 9.36 12.50
CA VAL A 126 -13.98 9.19 12.66
C VAL A 126 -13.70 7.88 13.37
N VAL A 127 -12.77 7.09 12.86
CA VAL A 127 -12.35 5.80 13.43
C VAL A 127 -10.84 5.76 13.59
N ASN A 128 -10.36 5.08 14.63
CA ASN A 128 -8.94 4.79 14.78
C ASN A 128 -8.49 3.76 13.74
N SER A 129 -7.52 4.12 12.90
CA SER A 129 -7.08 3.30 11.76
C SER A 129 -6.56 1.92 12.19
N SER A 130 -5.91 1.80 13.35
CA SER A 130 -5.43 0.52 13.86
C SER A 130 -6.55 -0.47 14.20
N VAL A 131 -7.67 0.05 14.71
CA VAL A 131 -8.84 -0.77 15.05
C VAL A 131 -9.55 -1.19 13.76
N ALA A 132 -9.73 -0.25 12.83
CA ALA A 132 -10.26 -0.55 11.50
C ALA A 132 -9.40 -1.61 10.79
N ALA A 133 -8.07 -1.44 10.78
CA ALA A 133 -7.13 -2.36 10.16
C ALA A 133 -7.26 -3.81 10.68
N ALA A 134 -7.50 -3.97 11.97
CA ALA A 134 -7.46 -5.28 12.63
C ALA A 134 -8.84 -5.96 12.81
N ALA A 135 -9.94 -5.19 12.89
CA ALA A 135 -11.27 -5.70 13.27
C ALA A 135 -11.79 -6.85 12.37
N LEU A 136 -11.43 -6.85 11.08
CA LEU A 136 -11.79 -7.91 10.14
C LEU A 136 -10.67 -8.91 9.85
N ALA A 137 -9.44 -8.62 10.27
CA ALA A 137 -8.25 -9.34 9.83
C ALA A 137 -7.88 -10.52 10.71
N ALA A 138 -8.19 -10.45 12.01
CA ALA A 138 -7.74 -11.42 12.99
C ALA A 138 -8.86 -11.83 13.95
N PRO A 139 -8.86 -13.08 14.44
CA PRO A 139 -9.74 -13.48 15.52
C PRO A 139 -9.42 -12.70 16.80
N PRO A 140 -10.39 -12.58 17.73
CA PRO A 140 -10.21 -11.83 18.97
C PRO A 140 -9.02 -12.38 19.78
N SER A 141 -7.95 -11.61 19.90
CA SER A 141 -6.70 -11.94 20.60
C SER A 141 -6.01 -10.67 21.09
N ASP A 142 -4.89 -10.82 21.82
CA ASP A 142 -3.99 -9.69 22.07
C ASP A 142 -3.25 -9.38 20.77
N ILE A 143 -3.52 -8.21 20.18
CA ILE A 143 -3.00 -7.81 18.87
C ILE A 143 -2.05 -6.62 19.05
N ILE A 144 -0.95 -6.64 18.30
CA ILE A 144 -0.10 -5.47 18.09
C ILE A 144 -0.14 -5.13 16.61
N TYR A 145 -0.55 -3.93 16.29
CA TYR A 145 -0.54 -3.40 14.93
C TYR A 145 0.66 -2.47 14.74
N ILE A 146 1.42 -2.67 13.66
CA ILE A 146 2.56 -1.85 13.29
C ILE A 146 2.29 -1.21 11.93
N ASP A 147 2.35 0.11 11.88
CA ASP A 147 2.18 0.89 10.66
C ASP A 147 3.40 1.77 10.36
N LEU A 148 3.61 2.07 9.08
CA LEU A 148 4.67 2.92 8.57
C LEU A 148 4.11 4.27 8.16
N GLN A 149 4.59 5.32 8.80
CA GLN A 149 4.33 6.71 8.44
C GLN A 149 5.52 7.30 7.65
N LEU A 150 5.38 8.54 7.17
CA LEU A 150 6.44 9.23 6.44
C LEU A 150 7.64 9.49 7.36
N HIS A 151 7.39 9.95 8.59
CA HIS A 151 8.41 10.39 9.53
C HIS A 151 8.70 9.43 10.69
N GLN A 152 7.87 8.41 10.89
CA GLN A 152 7.99 7.46 12.00
C GLN A 152 7.35 6.10 11.68
N ALA A 153 7.57 5.12 12.55
CA ALA A 153 6.69 3.96 12.65
C ALA A 153 5.76 4.13 13.86
N VAL A 154 4.59 3.52 13.82
CA VAL A 154 3.60 3.56 14.91
C VAL A 154 3.25 2.15 15.31
N VAL A 155 3.40 1.85 16.61
CA VAL A 155 3.08 0.54 17.21
C VAL A 155 1.89 0.72 18.13
N THR A 156 0.78 0.06 17.83
CA THR A 156 -0.46 0.16 18.60
C THR A 156 -0.85 -1.18 19.17
N ARG A 157 -1.01 -1.27 20.49
CA ARG A 157 -1.63 -2.43 21.12
C ARG A 157 -3.13 -2.32 21.03
N LEU A 158 -3.76 -3.41 20.59
CA LEU A 158 -5.19 -3.55 20.52
C LEU A 158 -5.63 -4.60 21.53
N ASN A 159 -6.59 -4.23 22.38
CA ASN A 159 -7.11 -5.09 23.42
C ASN A 159 -8.46 -5.64 23.00
N THR A 160 -8.63 -6.95 23.12
CA THR A 160 -9.92 -7.59 22.93
C THR A 160 -10.73 -7.49 24.22
N GLN A 161 -11.94 -6.93 24.13
CA GLN A 161 -12.92 -6.91 25.21
C GLN A 161 -14.24 -7.50 24.71
N GLY A 162 -14.51 -8.76 25.06
CA GLY A 162 -15.68 -9.47 24.54
C GLY A 162 -15.53 -9.74 23.03
N ASP A 163 -16.49 -9.30 22.24
CA ASP A 163 -16.46 -9.35 20.77
C ASP A 163 -15.99 -8.04 20.14
N HIS A 164 -15.42 -7.12 20.92
CA HIS A 164 -14.88 -5.86 20.44
C HIS A 164 -13.36 -5.81 20.52
N LEU A 165 -12.75 -5.15 19.54
CA LEU A 165 -11.36 -4.73 19.56
C LEU A 165 -11.31 -3.25 19.93
N GLN A 166 -10.45 -2.89 20.87
CA GLN A 166 -10.30 -1.53 21.39
C GLN A 166 -8.85 -1.07 21.21
N ALA A 167 -8.66 0.16 20.73
CA ALA A 167 -7.36 0.80 20.70
C ALA A 167 -6.85 0.99 22.14
N GLY A 168 -5.65 0.46 22.41
CA GLY A 168 -4.93 0.65 23.65
C GLY A 168 -3.74 1.59 23.47
N THR A 169 -2.61 1.24 24.10
CA THR A 169 -1.39 2.06 24.04
C THR A 169 -0.86 2.18 22.61
N THR A 170 -0.61 3.40 22.18
CA THR A 170 0.07 3.73 20.91
C THR A 170 1.45 4.31 21.20
N ILE A 171 2.49 3.76 20.58
CA ILE A 171 3.88 4.18 20.70
C ILE A 171 4.36 4.68 19.34
N GLN A 172 4.91 5.89 19.32
CA GLN A 172 5.60 6.45 18.17
C GLN A 172 7.08 6.04 18.21
N VAL A 173 7.62 5.57 17.09
CA VAL A 173 9.04 5.23 16.93
C VAL A 173 9.68 6.26 15.99
N PRO A 174 10.16 7.40 16.53
CA PRO A 174 10.71 8.48 15.72
C PRO A 174 12.04 8.08 15.06
N GLY A 175 12.31 8.66 13.88
CA GLY A 175 13.51 8.35 13.10
C GLY A 175 13.51 6.95 12.46
N VAL A 176 12.32 6.38 12.32
CA VAL A 176 12.05 5.11 11.61
C VAL A 176 10.83 5.25 10.68
N GLY A 177 10.71 6.40 10.02
CA GLY A 177 9.71 6.62 8.99
C GLY A 177 10.19 6.17 7.62
N SER A 178 9.27 6.10 6.65
CA SER A 178 9.62 5.79 5.27
C SER A 178 10.65 6.75 4.67
N GLN A 179 10.70 8.03 5.09
CA GLN A 179 11.81 8.91 4.69
C GLN A 179 13.17 8.45 5.21
N ASN A 180 13.25 7.97 6.45
CA ASN A 180 14.52 7.48 7.00
C ASN A 180 15.02 6.26 6.23
N PHE A 181 14.11 5.35 5.86
CA PHE A 181 14.43 4.22 5.00
C PHE A 181 14.91 4.68 3.62
N MET A 182 14.22 5.63 3.00
CA MET A 182 14.60 6.18 1.69
C MET A 182 15.95 6.92 1.72
N ASP A 183 16.23 7.70 2.77
CA ASP A 183 17.51 8.41 2.90
C ASP A 183 18.67 7.44 3.08
N LEU A 184 18.51 6.39 3.89
CA LEU A 184 19.51 5.34 4.04
C LEU A 184 19.73 4.61 2.70
N MET A 185 18.66 4.28 1.99
CA MET A 185 18.73 3.69 0.65
C MET A 185 19.49 4.58 -0.34
N MET A 186 19.20 5.88 -0.36
CA MET A 186 19.93 6.81 -1.21
C MET A 186 21.42 6.85 -0.86
N GLN A 187 21.77 6.87 0.42
CA GLN A 187 23.17 6.85 0.86
C GLN A 187 23.89 5.59 0.38
N MET A 188 23.24 4.42 0.52
CA MET A 188 23.79 3.15 0.07
C MET A 188 23.96 3.10 -1.45
N ALA A 189 22.92 3.48 -2.20
CA ALA A 189 22.95 3.50 -3.66
C ALA A 189 24.01 4.48 -4.18
N THR A 190 24.12 5.66 -3.59
CA THR A 190 25.17 6.65 -3.89
C THR A 190 26.57 6.06 -3.69
N GLY A 191 26.79 5.35 -2.57
CA GLY A 191 28.03 4.64 -2.33
C GLY A 191 28.36 3.62 -3.42
N MET A 192 27.37 2.85 -3.88
CA MET A 192 27.54 1.87 -4.95
C MET A 192 27.88 2.54 -6.30
N PHE A 193 27.21 3.62 -6.68
CA PHE A 193 27.51 4.36 -7.91
C PHE A 193 28.90 5.02 -7.88
N ILE A 194 29.34 5.55 -6.74
CA ILE A 194 30.69 6.12 -6.60
C ILE A 194 31.74 5.02 -6.76
N GLN A 195 31.55 3.87 -6.11
CA GLN A 195 32.52 2.77 -6.15
C GLN A 195 32.60 2.09 -7.52
N GLN A 196 31.45 1.86 -8.17
CA GLN A 196 31.37 1.02 -9.37
C GLN A 196 31.36 1.85 -10.67
N CYS A 197 30.84 3.08 -10.62
CA CYS A 197 30.70 3.94 -11.80
C CYS A 197 31.53 5.23 -11.71
N ARG A 198 32.15 5.53 -10.56
CA ARG A 198 32.77 6.84 -10.27
C ARG A 198 31.82 8.03 -10.46
N PHE A 199 30.52 7.77 -10.28
CA PHE A 199 29.45 8.75 -10.45
C PHE A 199 28.85 9.05 -9.08
N ASN A 200 28.74 10.33 -8.72
CA ASN A 200 28.03 10.76 -7.52
C ASN A 200 26.65 11.31 -7.90
N PRO A 201 25.56 10.55 -7.74
CA PRO A 201 24.21 11.00 -8.07
C PRO A 201 23.72 12.17 -7.21
N GLN A 202 24.35 12.46 -6.06
CA GLN A 202 23.98 13.59 -5.20
C GLN A 202 24.77 14.87 -5.51
N HIS A 203 25.57 14.89 -6.58
CA HIS A 203 26.31 16.09 -6.96
C HIS A 203 25.38 17.21 -7.47
N ASN A 204 24.28 16.88 -8.13
CA ASN A 204 23.29 17.85 -8.61
C ASN A 204 21.87 17.38 -8.27
N ALA A 205 20.95 18.34 -8.21
CA ALA A 205 19.59 18.11 -7.76
C ALA A 205 18.80 17.20 -8.72
N ASP A 206 19.03 17.30 -10.03
CA ASP A 206 18.34 16.46 -11.03
C ASP A 206 18.64 14.97 -10.83
N SER A 207 19.91 14.59 -10.75
CA SER A 207 20.29 13.20 -10.51
C SER A 207 19.94 12.72 -9.10
N GLU A 208 19.91 13.62 -8.10
CA GLU A 208 19.48 13.29 -6.75
C GLU A 208 17.98 12.99 -6.70
N GLN A 209 17.16 13.83 -7.33
CA GLN A 209 15.71 13.61 -7.43
C GLN A 209 15.42 12.33 -8.21
N GLN A 210 16.14 12.09 -9.30
CA GLN A 210 15.98 10.87 -10.06
C GLN A 210 16.36 9.63 -9.23
N LEU A 211 17.49 9.67 -8.52
CA LEU A 211 17.87 8.59 -7.60
C LEU A 211 16.74 8.30 -6.60
N TYR A 212 16.16 9.34 -6.00
CA TYR A 212 15.04 9.20 -5.06
C TYR A 212 13.82 8.53 -5.71
N ASN A 213 13.46 8.92 -6.93
CA ASN A 213 12.30 8.40 -7.65
C ASN A 213 12.44 6.91 -8.05
N GLU A 214 13.66 6.44 -8.32
CA GLU A 214 13.92 5.04 -8.73
C GLU A 214 13.93 4.05 -7.55
N LEU A 215 14.22 4.52 -6.33
CA LEU A 215 14.35 3.67 -5.15
C LEU A 215 13.16 2.72 -4.89
N PRO A 216 11.88 3.15 -4.97
CA PRO A 216 10.75 2.27 -4.72
C PRO A 216 10.69 1.10 -5.72
N GLY A 217 11.05 1.36 -6.99
CA GLY A 217 11.11 0.33 -8.04
C GLY A 217 12.16 -0.73 -7.72
N TRP A 218 13.38 -0.31 -7.38
CA TRP A 218 14.46 -1.25 -7.04
C TRP A 218 14.16 -2.10 -5.80
N LEU A 219 13.39 -1.55 -4.84
CA LEU A 219 12.95 -2.31 -3.66
C LEU A 219 11.90 -3.37 -4.00
N ALA A 220 11.02 -3.09 -4.96
CA ALA A 220 10.00 -4.04 -5.41
C ALA A 220 10.60 -5.22 -6.20
N GLU A 221 11.69 -4.98 -6.94
CA GLU A 221 12.38 -5.99 -7.76
C GLU A 221 13.35 -6.89 -6.98
N ALA A 222 13.46 -6.72 -5.65
CA ALA A 222 14.40 -7.43 -4.81
C ALA A 222 14.01 -8.91 -4.56
N GLU A 223 14.07 -9.74 -5.61
CA GLU A 223 14.07 -11.21 -5.49
C GLU A 223 15.43 -11.74 -4.95
N ASP A 224 15.55 -13.06 -4.77
CA ASP A 224 16.75 -13.72 -4.25
C ASP A 224 18.00 -13.36 -5.06
N GLY A 225 18.82 -12.42 -4.57
CA GLY A 225 20.04 -12.00 -5.25
C GLY A 225 20.52 -10.58 -4.92
N ASN A 226 21.28 -9.99 -5.84
CA ASN A 226 21.71 -8.59 -5.77
C ASN A 226 20.68 -7.70 -6.47
N LEU A 227 20.39 -6.54 -5.90
CA LEU A 227 19.62 -5.49 -6.58
C LEU A 227 20.49 -4.86 -7.68
N ILE A 228 19.91 -4.69 -8.86
CA ILE A 228 20.54 -3.96 -9.97
C ILE A 228 19.97 -2.54 -9.95
N LEU A 229 20.84 -1.56 -9.73
CA LEU A 229 20.47 -0.15 -9.68
C LEU A 229 20.79 0.46 -11.04
N GLU A 230 19.80 1.05 -11.70
CA GLU A 230 19.96 1.69 -13.00
C GLU A 230 19.53 3.16 -12.94
N LEU A 231 20.48 4.08 -13.09
CA LEU A 231 20.22 5.51 -12.96
C LEU A 231 20.70 6.26 -14.21
N ARG A 232 19.80 6.97 -14.86
CA ARG A 232 20.08 7.70 -16.11
C ARG A 232 20.34 9.18 -15.86
N ALA A 233 21.61 9.58 -15.72
CA ALA A 233 21.97 10.99 -15.60
C ALA A 233 22.24 11.61 -16.99
N GLY A 234 21.31 12.44 -17.47
CA GLY A 234 21.36 13.00 -18.82
C GLY A 234 21.26 11.90 -19.88
N GLU A 235 22.25 11.81 -20.78
CA GLU A 235 22.30 10.75 -21.81
C GLU A 235 23.00 9.47 -21.34
N THR A 236 23.62 9.46 -20.15
CA THR A 236 24.40 8.32 -19.66
C THR A 236 23.58 7.47 -18.70
N LEU A 237 23.57 6.15 -18.94
CA LEU A 237 23.04 5.16 -18.00
C LEU A 237 24.16 4.64 -17.11
N HIS A 238 24.02 4.80 -15.80
CA HIS A 238 24.90 4.23 -14.79
C HIS A 238 24.23 2.99 -14.18
N THR A 239 24.99 1.90 -14.06
CA THR A 239 24.50 0.66 -13.46
C THR A 239 25.40 0.23 -12.32
N ALA A 240 24.82 -0.04 -11.16
CA ALA A 240 25.53 -0.55 -9.99
C ALA A 240 24.81 -1.76 -9.40
N LYS A 241 25.54 -2.61 -8.67
CA LYS A 241 24.97 -3.78 -7.99
C LYS A 241 25.01 -3.58 -6.48
N MET A 242 23.88 -3.75 -5.81
CA MET A 242 23.77 -3.72 -4.35
C MET A 242 23.41 -5.11 -3.81
N PRO A 243 24.27 -5.75 -3.00
CA PRO A 243 23.91 -7.01 -2.38
C PRO A 243 22.73 -6.84 -1.42
N ARG A 244 21.70 -7.69 -1.57
CA ARG A 244 20.48 -7.64 -0.73
C ARG A 244 20.78 -7.85 0.75
N GLU A 245 21.75 -8.69 1.07
CA GLU A 245 22.18 -8.88 2.47
C GLU A 245 22.78 -7.60 3.06
N SER A 246 23.59 -6.86 2.28
CA SER A 246 24.14 -5.57 2.72
C SER A 246 23.03 -4.55 2.96
N LEU A 247 22.01 -4.54 2.10
CA LEU A 247 20.79 -3.76 2.28
C LEU A 247 20.10 -4.08 3.59
N ILE A 248 19.71 -5.35 3.81
CA ILE A 248 19.00 -5.79 5.01
C ILE A 248 19.79 -5.47 6.28
N ASN A 249 21.10 -5.74 6.27
CA ASN A 249 21.97 -5.45 7.40
C ASN A 249 22.02 -3.95 7.74
N SER A 250 22.01 -3.09 6.72
CA SER A 250 21.99 -1.64 6.93
C SER A 250 20.63 -1.17 7.48
N LEU A 251 19.52 -1.74 7.00
CA LEU A 251 18.18 -1.46 7.52
C LEU A 251 17.96 -1.99 8.95
N GLY A 252 18.73 -3.01 9.37
CA GLY A 252 18.59 -3.66 10.67
C GLY A 252 18.59 -2.71 11.87
N GLY A 253 19.36 -1.61 11.80
CA GLY A 253 19.35 -0.59 12.87
C GLY A 253 18.00 0.08 13.07
N HIS A 254 17.24 0.29 11.99
CA HIS A 254 15.87 0.80 12.06
C HIS A 254 14.89 -0.24 12.58
N PHE A 255 15.03 -1.50 12.14
CA PHE A 255 14.18 -2.60 12.62
C PHE A 255 14.38 -2.86 14.12
N ASN A 256 15.61 -2.77 14.61
CA ASN A 256 15.92 -2.93 16.03
C ASN A 256 15.18 -1.90 16.90
N LYS A 257 15.09 -0.63 16.47
CA LYS A 257 14.34 0.40 17.20
C LYS A 257 12.85 0.06 17.32
N ILE A 258 12.24 -0.50 16.27
CA ILE A 258 10.84 -0.96 16.33
C ILE A 258 10.74 -2.15 17.28
N ASN A 259 11.64 -3.13 17.15
CA ASN A 259 11.65 -4.33 17.98
C ASN A 259 11.86 -4.03 19.47
N GLU A 260 12.65 -3.02 19.82
CA GLU A 260 12.84 -2.55 21.20
C GLU A 260 11.54 -2.03 21.82
N GLN A 261 10.70 -1.33 21.03
CA GLN A 261 9.39 -0.87 21.49
C GLN A 261 8.34 -1.99 21.51
N LEU A 262 8.47 -2.96 20.60
CA LEU A 262 7.61 -4.13 20.51
C LEU A 262 7.82 -5.09 21.70
N ALA A 263 9.07 -5.34 22.08
CA ALA A 263 9.45 -6.30 23.12
C ALA A 263 8.65 -6.20 24.43
N PRO A 264 8.46 -5.02 25.06
CA PRO A 264 7.67 -4.91 26.29
C PRO A 264 6.16 -5.09 26.09
N MET A 265 5.67 -5.00 24.85
CA MET A 265 4.24 -5.20 24.53
C MET A 265 3.89 -6.67 24.30
N LEU A 266 4.88 -7.48 23.94
CA LEU A 266 4.72 -8.93 23.78
C LEU A 266 4.49 -9.57 25.15
N THR A 267 3.46 -10.38 25.24
CA THR A 267 3.14 -11.14 26.47
C THR A 267 3.49 -12.62 26.27
N GLU A 268 3.49 -13.41 27.34
CA GLU A 268 3.62 -14.88 27.24
C GLU A 268 2.42 -15.55 26.54
N ARG A 269 1.34 -14.82 26.26
CA ARG A 269 0.21 -15.28 25.44
C ARG A 269 0.56 -15.14 23.95
N ASP A 270 -0.08 -15.97 23.11
CA ASP A 270 -0.06 -15.85 21.65
C ASP A 270 -0.49 -14.45 21.21
N THR A 271 0.48 -13.55 21.11
CA THR A 271 0.29 -12.17 20.68
C THR A 271 0.43 -12.14 19.17
N GLN A 272 -0.62 -11.72 18.48
CA GLN A 272 -0.60 -11.59 17.03
C GLN A 272 0.01 -10.24 16.64
N ILE A 273 0.90 -10.25 15.65
CA ILE A 273 1.47 -9.03 15.08
C ILE A 273 0.82 -8.82 13.72
N LEU A 274 0.13 -7.70 13.57
CA LEU A 274 -0.40 -7.24 12.30
C LEU A 274 0.50 -6.13 11.77
N ILE A 275 0.91 -6.22 10.50
CA ILE A 275 1.72 -5.19 9.86
C ILE A 275 1.02 -4.63 8.64
N SER A 276 1.12 -3.32 8.42
CA SER A 276 0.63 -2.71 7.19
C SER A 276 1.42 -3.18 5.96
N PRO A 277 0.83 -3.14 4.74
CA PRO A 277 1.54 -3.51 3.52
C PRO A 277 2.85 -2.73 3.34
N ALA A 278 2.86 -1.45 3.71
CA ALA A 278 4.05 -0.61 3.63
C ALA A 278 5.19 -1.12 4.52
N MET A 279 4.88 -1.63 5.72
CA MET A 279 5.89 -2.28 6.56
C MET A 279 6.35 -3.62 5.99
N ALA A 280 5.43 -4.43 5.46
CA ALA A 280 5.75 -5.72 4.87
C ALA A 280 6.65 -5.61 3.62
N ALA A 281 6.53 -4.49 2.89
CA ALA A 281 7.35 -4.20 1.71
C ALA A 281 8.82 -3.86 2.06
N LEU A 282 9.16 -3.58 3.33
CA LEU A 282 10.54 -3.28 3.70
C LEU A 282 11.40 -4.56 3.75
N PRO A 283 12.49 -4.64 2.98
CA PRO A 283 13.32 -5.84 2.92
C PRO A 283 13.86 -6.26 4.29
N GLY A 284 13.54 -7.49 4.69
CA GLY A 284 14.01 -8.08 5.94
C GLY A 284 13.21 -7.72 7.19
N PHE A 285 12.22 -6.81 7.12
CA PHE A 285 11.46 -6.41 8.30
C PHE A 285 10.66 -7.58 8.90
N SER A 286 9.85 -8.28 8.10
CA SER A 286 9.06 -9.43 8.57
C SER A 286 9.91 -10.52 9.21
N ALA A 287 11.12 -10.75 8.69
CA ALA A 287 12.07 -11.72 9.22
C ALA A 287 12.78 -11.24 10.50
N SER A 288 12.79 -9.92 10.76
CA SER A 288 13.36 -9.32 11.97
C SER A 288 12.43 -9.41 13.18
N LEU A 289 11.15 -9.69 12.97
CA LEU A 289 10.16 -9.80 14.05
C LEU A 289 10.36 -11.10 14.86
N PRO A 290 9.95 -11.12 16.14
CA PRO A 290 10.05 -12.31 16.99
C PRO A 290 9.30 -13.51 16.40
N GLN A 291 10.00 -14.65 16.26
CA GLN A 291 9.47 -15.85 15.59
C GLN A 291 8.28 -16.50 16.31
N GLN A 292 8.11 -16.23 17.60
CA GLN A 292 7.03 -16.78 18.42
C GLN A 292 5.68 -16.11 18.15
N SER A 293 5.66 -14.96 17.47
CA SER A 293 4.43 -14.23 17.18
C SER A 293 3.81 -14.68 15.85
N GLN A 294 2.48 -14.83 15.83
CA GLN A 294 1.76 -15.02 14.57
C GLN A 294 1.75 -13.69 13.81
N LEU A 295 2.49 -13.64 12.71
CA LEU A 295 2.52 -12.48 11.82
C LEU A 295 1.39 -12.54 10.80
N ILE A 296 0.61 -11.47 10.69
CA ILE A 296 -0.40 -11.25 9.66
C ILE A 296 -0.03 -9.98 8.89
N VAL A 297 0.17 -10.12 7.58
CA VAL A 297 0.30 -8.98 6.68
C VAL A 297 -1.09 -8.58 6.23
N LEU A 298 -1.45 -7.32 6.46
CA LEU A 298 -2.76 -6.82 6.08
C LEU A 298 -2.85 -6.56 4.57
N ASP A 299 -4.08 -6.65 4.07
CA ASP A 299 -4.45 -6.19 2.74
C ASP A 299 -4.40 -4.65 2.64
N GLN A 300 -4.11 -4.12 1.45
CA GLN A 300 -4.03 -2.67 1.21
C GLN A 300 -5.34 -1.94 1.49
N HIS A 301 -6.46 -2.66 1.52
CA HIS A 301 -7.79 -2.10 1.74
C HIS A 301 -8.39 -2.49 3.11
N ALA A 302 -7.58 -3.05 4.02
CA ALA A 302 -8.09 -3.54 5.30
C ALA A 302 -8.82 -2.46 6.12
N VAL A 303 -8.24 -1.25 6.19
CA VAL A 303 -8.81 -0.10 6.92
C VAL A 303 -10.10 0.38 6.26
N SER A 304 -10.08 0.68 4.96
CA SER A 304 -11.25 1.20 4.26
C SER A 304 -12.40 0.18 4.22
N ARG A 305 -12.12 -1.09 3.94
CA ARG A 305 -13.12 -2.17 3.97
C ARG A 305 -13.77 -2.29 5.33
N SER A 306 -12.97 -2.29 6.40
CA SER A 306 -13.47 -2.40 7.77
C SER A 306 -14.28 -1.17 8.19
N ALA A 307 -13.84 0.03 7.80
CA ALA A 307 -14.58 1.26 8.08
C ALA A 307 -15.95 1.28 7.34
N LEU A 308 -16.01 0.78 6.11
CA LEU A 308 -17.27 0.64 5.36
C LEU A 308 -18.19 -0.41 5.98
N GLU A 309 -17.66 -1.58 6.34
CA GLU A 309 -18.45 -2.66 6.97
C GLU A 309 -19.05 -2.21 8.32
N HIS A 310 -18.34 -1.34 9.04
CA HIS A 310 -18.77 -0.79 10.32
C HIS A 310 -19.32 0.65 10.22
N GLN A 311 -19.69 1.13 9.03
CA GLN A 311 -20.05 2.54 8.83
C GLN A 311 -21.18 3.03 9.75
N GLU A 312 -22.16 2.18 10.06
CA GLU A 312 -23.29 2.52 10.95
C GLU A 312 -22.84 2.78 12.40
N LEU A 313 -21.74 2.15 12.82
CA LEU A 313 -21.15 2.34 14.15
C LEU A 313 -20.22 3.56 14.20
N ILE A 314 -19.69 3.97 13.05
CA ILE A 314 -18.71 5.05 12.94
C ILE A 314 -19.37 6.40 12.65
N ILE A 315 -20.39 6.41 11.79
CA ILE A 315 -21.11 7.62 11.43
C ILE A 315 -21.84 8.13 12.66
N ALA A 316 -21.55 9.37 13.01
CA ALA A 316 -22.23 10.07 14.08
C ALA A 316 -23.66 10.38 13.66
N GLY A 317 -24.62 9.94 14.47
CA GLY A 317 -25.98 10.49 14.45
C GLY A 317 -26.02 11.89 15.07
N ASP A 318 -27.14 12.24 15.70
CA ASP A 318 -27.38 13.57 16.27
C ASP A 318 -26.45 13.93 17.46
N GLU A 319 -25.68 12.99 17.98
CA GLU A 319 -24.77 13.18 19.13
C GLU A 319 -23.44 13.87 18.80
N GLY A 320 -23.17 14.15 17.51
CA GLY A 320 -21.93 14.75 17.04
C GLY A 320 -20.78 13.75 16.87
N ILE A 321 -19.76 14.19 16.14
CA ILE A 321 -18.63 13.35 15.72
C ILE A 321 -17.76 12.95 16.92
N LYS A 322 -17.55 11.65 17.09
CA LYS A 322 -16.66 11.06 18.09
C LYS A 322 -15.61 10.20 17.37
N LEU A 323 -14.42 10.10 17.96
CA LEU A 323 -13.41 9.14 17.53
C LEU A 323 -13.83 7.75 18.02
N VAL A 324 -14.15 6.85 17.09
CA VAL A 324 -14.43 5.45 17.38
C VAL A 324 -13.11 4.72 17.58
N GLU A 325 -12.84 4.37 18.84
CA GLU A 325 -11.65 3.63 19.25
C GLU A 325 -11.94 2.14 19.46
N SER A 326 -13.16 1.68 19.17
CA SER A 326 -13.53 0.27 19.26
C SER A 326 -14.51 -0.16 18.19
N LEU A 327 -14.26 -1.32 17.59
CA LEU A 327 -15.13 -1.96 16.61
C LEU A 327 -15.35 -3.42 17.00
N PRO A 328 -16.52 -4.00 16.66
CA PRO A 328 -16.70 -5.44 16.78
C PRO A 328 -15.72 -6.18 15.89
N VAL A 329 -15.17 -7.27 16.41
CA VAL A 329 -14.37 -8.21 15.63
C VAL A 329 -15.32 -9.05 14.79
N ALA A 330 -14.92 -9.37 13.57
CA ALA A 330 -15.63 -10.36 12.77
C ALA A 330 -15.78 -11.65 13.60
N LYS A 331 -17.01 -12.00 13.98
CA LYS A 331 -17.27 -13.30 14.62
C LYS A 331 -16.78 -14.35 13.63
N SER A 332 -15.80 -15.15 14.05
CA SER A 332 -15.42 -16.35 13.31
C SER A 332 -16.71 -17.11 13.06
N LYS A 333 -17.21 -17.11 11.82
CA LYS A 333 -18.18 -18.13 11.44
C LYS A 333 -17.49 -19.45 11.80
N PRO A 334 -18.12 -20.32 12.61
CA PRO A 334 -17.55 -21.63 12.86
C PRO A 334 -17.24 -22.25 11.48
N ALA A 335 -16.13 -22.95 11.37
CA ALA A 335 -15.61 -23.55 10.14
C ALA A 335 -16.53 -24.63 9.51
N ASN A 336 -17.82 -24.60 9.81
CA ASN A 336 -18.91 -25.36 9.22
C ASN A 336 -20.03 -24.41 8.76
N SER A 337 -19.67 -23.46 7.91
CA SER A 337 -20.54 -23.07 6.81
C SER A 337 -19.64 -22.67 5.68
N SER A 338 -19.55 -23.51 4.65
CA SER A 338 -19.18 -23.14 3.30
C SER A 338 -20.17 -22.08 2.79
N GLN A 339 -20.05 -20.87 3.35
CA GLN A 339 -20.44 -19.66 2.69
C GLN A 339 -19.17 -19.18 2.02
N THR A 340 -19.03 -19.62 0.77
CA THR A 340 -18.20 -18.95 -0.21
C THR A 340 -18.31 -17.45 0.04
N PRO A 341 -17.20 -16.71 0.17
CA PRO A 341 -17.28 -15.27 -0.03
C PRO A 341 -18.08 -15.07 -1.32
N GLN A 342 -18.95 -14.07 -1.39
CA GLN A 342 -19.30 -13.54 -2.70
C GLN A 342 -18.04 -12.86 -3.23
N THR A 343 -17.04 -13.68 -3.56
CA THR A 343 -15.95 -13.38 -4.43
C THR A 343 -16.64 -12.96 -5.71
N VAL A 344 -16.53 -11.68 -5.98
CA VAL A 344 -16.81 -11.17 -7.29
C VAL A 344 -15.90 -11.97 -8.23
N SER A 345 -16.47 -12.96 -8.91
CA SER A 345 -15.72 -13.92 -9.72
C SER A 345 -15.20 -13.17 -10.95
N PRO A 346 -13.90 -13.29 -11.32
CA PRO A 346 -13.41 -12.67 -12.53
C PRO A 346 -14.18 -13.21 -13.74
N THR A 347 -14.58 -12.33 -14.65
CA THR A 347 -15.33 -12.72 -15.84
C THR A 347 -14.45 -12.79 -17.08
N HIS A 348 -13.31 -12.10 -17.07
CA HIS A 348 -12.39 -12.01 -18.20
C HIS A 348 -10.93 -12.10 -17.74
N VAL A 349 -10.08 -12.50 -18.68
CA VAL A 349 -8.63 -12.38 -18.61
C VAL A 349 -8.22 -11.21 -19.48
N LEU A 350 -7.58 -10.20 -18.90
CA LEU A 350 -6.94 -9.11 -19.64
C LEU A 350 -5.52 -9.53 -20.02
N PHE A 351 -5.24 -9.57 -21.31
CA PHE A 351 -3.89 -9.78 -21.83
C PHE A 351 -3.60 -8.72 -22.89
N LYS A 352 -2.53 -7.94 -22.67
CA LYS A 352 -2.23 -6.71 -23.43
C LYS A 352 -3.43 -5.77 -23.44
N HIS A 353 -4.03 -5.52 -24.60
CA HIS A 353 -5.16 -4.62 -24.80
C HIS A 353 -6.48 -5.38 -25.06
N ARG A 354 -6.55 -6.68 -24.72
CA ARG A 354 -7.73 -7.51 -24.99
C ARG A 354 -8.23 -8.21 -23.73
N ALA A 355 -9.50 -7.99 -23.41
CA ALA A 355 -10.24 -8.79 -22.45
C ALA A 355 -10.83 -10.02 -23.15
N VAL A 356 -10.54 -11.22 -22.65
CA VAL A 356 -11.05 -12.49 -23.17
C VAL A 356 -11.94 -13.14 -22.12
N PRO A 357 -13.20 -13.51 -22.44
CA PRO A 357 -14.12 -14.06 -21.46
C PRO A 357 -13.63 -15.43 -20.95
N ILE A 358 -13.80 -15.66 -19.65
CA ILE A 358 -13.49 -16.93 -19.02
C ILE A 358 -14.64 -17.91 -19.30
N LYS A 359 -14.55 -18.55 -20.47
CA LYS A 359 -15.44 -19.63 -20.92
C LYS A 359 -14.62 -20.85 -21.23
N ASP A 360 -13.92 -21.32 -20.21
CA ASP A 360 -13.07 -22.49 -20.34
C ASP A 360 -11.92 -22.26 -21.33
N LEU A 361 -11.08 -21.28 -20.96
CA LEU A 361 -10.04 -20.68 -21.79
C LEU A 361 -8.77 -21.52 -21.74
N GLN A 362 -8.36 -22.09 -22.87
CA GLN A 362 -7.05 -22.72 -23.02
C GLN A 362 -5.97 -21.67 -23.24
N ILE A 363 -4.81 -21.84 -22.60
CA ILE A 363 -3.63 -21.00 -22.82
C ILE A 363 -2.57 -21.84 -23.52
N ALA A 364 -2.33 -21.52 -24.78
CA ALA A 364 -1.38 -22.22 -25.63
C ALA A 364 -0.20 -21.30 -25.99
N ASN A 365 0.96 -21.89 -26.26
CA ASN A 365 2.14 -21.21 -26.76
C ASN A 365 2.43 -21.63 -28.20
N GLN A 366 2.71 -20.66 -29.08
CA GLN A 366 3.16 -20.95 -30.43
C GLN A 366 4.33 -20.04 -30.80
N ALA A 367 5.52 -20.64 -30.87
CA ALA A 367 6.77 -19.94 -31.16
C ALA A 367 6.93 -19.53 -32.64
N GLU A 368 6.17 -20.14 -33.57
CA GLU A 368 6.18 -19.82 -35.00
C GLU A 368 4.80 -19.37 -35.50
N VAL A 369 4.70 -18.14 -36.00
CA VAL A 369 3.45 -17.50 -36.43
C VAL A 369 2.99 -18.09 -37.78
N ASN A 370 2.45 -19.30 -37.74
CA ASN A 370 1.83 -19.93 -38.92
C ASN A 370 0.33 -19.61 -38.95
N GLY A 371 -0.05 -18.33 -39.08
CA GLY A 371 -1.33 -17.82 -39.62
C GLY A 371 -2.68 -18.43 -39.20
N HIS A 372 -2.76 -19.35 -38.25
CA HIS A 372 -3.99 -20.00 -37.84
C HIS A 372 -4.61 -19.17 -36.72
N ALA A 373 -5.80 -18.63 -36.98
CA ALA A 373 -6.61 -18.02 -35.95
C ALA A 373 -6.92 -19.08 -34.88
N GLY A 374 -6.45 -18.86 -33.65
CA GLY A 374 -6.80 -19.69 -32.51
C GLY A 374 -8.32 -19.80 -32.36
N SER A 375 -8.77 -20.95 -31.84
CA SER A 375 -10.19 -21.16 -31.51
C SER A 375 -10.70 -20.03 -30.60
N ALA A 376 -12.02 -19.78 -30.61
CA ALA A 376 -12.64 -18.71 -29.82
C ALA A 376 -12.35 -18.81 -28.30
N ASN A 377 -11.95 -19.99 -27.82
CA ASN A 377 -11.61 -20.29 -26.42
C ASN A 377 -10.12 -20.61 -26.21
N THR A 378 -9.23 -20.16 -27.11
CA THR A 378 -7.77 -20.32 -26.95
C THR A 378 -7.09 -18.96 -26.94
N MET A 379 -6.35 -18.67 -25.89
CA MET A 379 -5.42 -17.56 -25.81
C MET A 379 -4.04 -18.05 -26.25
N LEU A 380 -3.51 -17.45 -27.32
CA LEU A 380 -2.23 -17.81 -27.91
C LEU A 380 -1.14 -16.85 -27.43
N LEU A 381 -0.11 -17.40 -26.80
CA LEU A 381 1.13 -16.71 -26.42
C LEU A 381 2.24 -17.06 -27.41
N SER A 382 3.29 -16.23 -27.44
CA SER A 382 4.47 -16.48 -28.27
C SER A 382 5.73 -16.24 -27.44
N ILE A 383 6.05 -17.22 -26.60
CA ILE A 383 7.18 -17.19 -25.67
C ILE A 383 8.16 -18.28 -26.11
N ALA A 384 9.37 -17.85 -26.48
CA ALA A 384 10.40 -18.77 -26.94
C ALA A 384 10.79 -19.78 -25.84
N GLY A 385 10.89 -21.06 -26.20
CA GLY A 385 11.35 -22.11 -25.30
C GLY A 385 10.30 -22.69 -24.35
N LEU A 386 9.03 -22.25 -24.42
CA LEU A 386 7.94 -22.82 -23.62
C LEU A 386 7.14 -23.89 -24.39
N PRO A 387 6.54 -24.88 -23.70
CA PRO A 387 5.73 -25.93 -24.32
C PRO A 387 4.43 -25.37 -24.93
N GLU A 388 3.85 -26.11 -25.89
CA GLU A 388 2.65 -25.67 -26.63
C GLU A 388 1.41 -25.49 -25.76
N ASP A 389 1.25 -26.25 -24.69
CA ASP A 389 0.12 -26.15 -23.77
C ASP A 389 0.62 -25.69 -22.40
N LEU A 390 0.18 -24.51 -21.98
CA LEU A 390 0.67 -23.86 -20.76
C LEU A 390 -0.31 -24.03 -19.60
N GLY A 391 -1.59 -24.09 -19.91
CA GLY A 391 -2.61 -24.32 -18.91
C GLY A 391 -4.01 -23.94 -19.37
N ARG A 392 -4.94 -23.95 -18.43
CA ARG A 392 -6.35 -23.69 -18.70
C ARG A 392 -6.98 -22.91 -17.57
N ILE A 393 -7.80 -21.92 -17.91
CA ILE A 393 -8.60 -21.14 -16.97
C ILE A 393 -10.06 -21.51 -17.16
N TYR A 394 -10.69 -22.06 -16.13
CA TYR A 394 -12.08 -22.50 -16.18
C TYR A 394 -12.82 -22.17 -14.89
N GLN A 395 -14.15 -22.21 -14.96
CA GLN A 395 -14.99 -22.01 -13.79
C GLN A 395 -15.45 -23.36 -13.25
N SER A 396 -15.23 -23.60 -11.95
CA SER A 396 -15.67 -24.82 -11.26
C SER A 396 -16.12 -24.49 -9.85
N GLY A 397 -17.31 -24.95 -9.46
CA GLY A 397 -17.85 -24.71 -8.11
C GLY A 397 -18.12 -23.24 -7.77
N GLY A 398 -18.25 -22.35 -8.76
CA GLY A 398 -18.41 -20.90 -8.57
C GLY A 398 -17.10 -20.11 -8.50
N GLU A 399 -15.95 -20.79 -8.52
CA GLU A 399 -14.61 -20.20 -8.53
C GLU A 399 -14.00 -20.25 -9.92
N VAL A 400 -13.19 -19.24 -10.27
CA VAL A 400 -12.30 -19.34 -11.43
C VAL A 400 -11.03 -20.03 -10.98
N ARG A 401 -10.57 -21.00 -11.76
CA ARG A 401 -9.40 -21.81 -11.46
C ARG A 401 -8.47 -21.83 -12.64
N PHE A 402 -7.18 -21.85 -12.34
CA PHE A 402 -6.12 -22.10 -13.30
C PHE A 402 -5.51 -23.46 -13.05
N GLN A 403 -5.54 -24.31 -14.07
CA GLN A 403 -4.79 -25.56 -14.11
C GLN A 403 -3.51 -25.31 -14.90
N SER A 404 -2.40 -25.28 -14.19
CA SER A 404 -1.05 -25.24 -14.74
C SER A 404 -0.73 -26.59 -15.39
N LEU A 405 -0.41 -26.58 -16.69
CA LEU A 405 0.01 -27.77 -17.45
C LEU A 405 1.52 -27.76 -17.71
N ALA A 406 2.22 -26.71 -17.28
CA ALA A 406 3.66 -26.55 -17.43
C ALA A 406 4.29 -25.98 -16.14
N ASP A 407 5.47 -26.48 -15.77
CA ASP A 407 6.22 -26.08 -14.57
C ASP A 407 6.85 -24.67 -14.66
N VAL A 408 6.33 -23.83 -15.55
CA VAL A 408 6.80 -22.47 -15.84
C VAL A 408 5.75 -21.42 -15.44
N SER A 409 4.59 -21.84 -14.94
CA SER A 409 3.49 -20.95 -14.58
C SER A 409 3.71 -20.33 -13.20
N ARG A 410 3.47 -19.02 -13.12
CA ARG A 410 3.44 -18.27 -11.86
C ARG A 410 2.10 -17.56 -11.72
N VAL A 411 1.56 -17.55 -10.51
CA VAL A 411 0.40 -16.73 -10.14
C VAL A 411 0.85 -15.76 -9.05
N ASN A 412 0.73 -14.45 -9.29
CA ASN A 412 1.20 -13.40 -8.39
C ASN A 412 2.67 -13.60 -7.96
N GLY A 413 3.54 -13.92 -8.93
CA GLY A 413 4.96 -14.20 -8.71
C GLY A 413 5.30 -15.56 -8.07
N LYS A 414 4.31 -16.32 -7.59
CA LYS A 414 4.53 -17.65 -6.98
C LYS A 414 4.41 -18.75 -8.02
N SER A 415 5.38 -19.67 -8.08
CA SER A 415 5.30 -20.86 -8.96
C SER A 415 4.10 -21.72 -8.59
N VAL A 416 3.32 -22.12 -9.60
CA VAL A 416 2.12 -22.95 -9.43
C VAL A 416 2.24 -24.23 -10.26
N THR A 417 2.06 -25.37 -9.58
CA THR A 417 1.92 -26.69 -10.20
C THR A 417 0.53 -27.25 -9.90
N GLY A 418 -0.16 -27.76 -10.92
CA GLY A 418 -1.54 -28.24 -10.79
C GLY A 418 -2.58 -27.12 -10.75
N GLU A 419 -3.64 -27.31 -9.96
CA GLU A 419 -4.83 -26.45 -9.94
C GLU A 419 -4.74 -25.40 -8.81
N THR A 420 -5.03 -24.14 -9.12
CA THR A 420 -5.06 -23.04 -8.15
C THR A 420 -6.26 -22.13 -8.42
N SER A 421 -6.87 -21.64 -7.34
CA SER A 421 -8.01 -20.71 -7.42
C SER A 421 -7.52 -19.30 -7.77
N LEU A 422 -8.29 -18.58 -8.57
CA LEU A 422 -7.99 -17.25 -9.05
C LEU A 422 -9.06 -16.24 -8.62
N SER A 423 -8.61 -15.07 -8.21
CA SER A 423 -9.40 -13.91 -7.82
C SER A 423 -9.21 -12.75 -8.81
N ILE A 424 -10.09 -11.75 -8.75
CA ILE A 424 -9.88 -10.49 -9.48
C ILE A 424 -8.57 -9.84 -9.01
N GLY A 425 -7.79 -9.33 -9.96
CA GLY A 425 -6.49 -8.74 -9.72
C GLY A 425 -5.33 -9.73 -9.81
N ASP A 426 -5.58 -11.04 -9.76
CA ASP A 426 -4.53 -12.04 -9.89
C ASP A 426 -3.85 -11.94 -11.26
N GLN A 427 -2.54 -12.16 -11.28
CA GLN A 427 -1.70 -12.12 -12.46
C GLN A 427 -1.09 -13.49 -12.72
N ILE A 428 -1.26 -13.99 -13.94
CA ILE A 428 -0.66 -15.24 -14.41
C ILE A 428 0.47 -14.91 -15.39
N GLU A 429 1.64 -15.50 -15.15
CA GLU A 429 2.84 -15.34 -15.95
C GLU A 429 3.41 -16.71 -16.32
N PHE A 430 4.13 -16.77 -17.45
CA PHE A 430 4.81 -17.99 -17.89
C PHE A 430 6.28 -17.71 -18.22
N GLY A 431 7.17 -18.50 -17.62
CA GLY A 431 8.62 -18.39 -17.86
C GLY A 431 9.16 -17.01 -17.49
N SER A 432 9.99 -16.44 -18.37
CA SER A 432 10.54 -15.09 -18.23
C SER A 432 9.75 -14.03 -19.02
N SER A 433 8.46 -14.26 -19.24
CA SER A 433 7.59 -13.29 -19.94
C SER A 433 7.48 -12.00 -19.12
N ALA A 434 7.72 -10.85 -19.76
CA ALA A 434 7.46 -9.54 -19.17
C ALA A 434 5.96 -9.15 -19.19
N GLU A 435 5.12 -9.96 -19.84
CA GLU A 435 3.68 -9.72 -19.96
C GLU A 435 2.91 -10.72 -19.11
N ALA A 436 2.10 -10.19 -18.19
CA ALA A 436 1.19 -10.94 -17.33
C ALA A 436 -0.25 -10.88 -17.85
N MET A 437 -1.00 -11.96 -17.64
CA MET A 437 -2.45 -11.99 -17.82
C MET A 437 -3.12 -11.62 -16.50
N THR A 438 -3.94 -10.57 -16.49
CA THR A 438 -4.62 -10.11 -15.26
C THR A 438 -6.08 -10.55 -15.25
N LEU A 439 -6.54 -11.11 -14.14
CA LEU A 439 -7.93 -11.48 -13.93
C LEU A 439 -8.75 -10.23 -13.63
N ILE A 440 -9.75 -9.96 -14.46
CA ILE A 440 -10.59 -8.76 -14.33
C ILE A 440 -12.07 -9.15 -14.30
N LYS A 441 -12.89 -8.22 -13.82
CA LYS A 441 -14.33 -8.24 -14.07
C LYS A 441 -14.70 -7.14 -15.04
N VAL A 442 -15.34 -7.52 -16.13
CA VAL A 442 -16.02 -6.59 -17.03
C VAL A 442 -17.49 -6.53 -16.58
N SER A 443 -17.97 -5.32 -16.32
CA SER A 443 -19.40 -5.06 -16.10
C SER A 443 -20.08 -4.92 -17.46
N ASP A 444 -21.18 -5.63 -17.67
CA ASP A 444 -22.08 -5.32 -18.79
C ASP A 444 -22.75 -3.98 -18.45
N GLY A 445 -22.45 -2.94 -19.23
CA GLY A 445 -22.95 -1.57 -19.04
C GLY A 445 -24.45 -1.43 -19.22
#